data_AF-A0A1H7AU75-F1
#
_entry.id   AF-A0A1H7AU75-F1
#
_cell.length_a   1.000
_cell.length_b   1.000
_cell.length_c   1.000
_cell.angle_alpha   90.00
_cell.angle_beta   90.00
_cell.angle_gamma   90.00
#
_symmetry.space_group_name_H-M   'P 1'
#
loop_
_entity.id
_entity.type
_entity.pdbx_description
1 polymer ?
#
loop_
_entity_poly.entity_id
_entity_poly.type
_entity_poly.pdbx_seq_one_letter_code
_entity_poly.pdbx_strand_id
1 'polypeptide(L)'
;MEFREVAPGRLWPPIIPEGTAYGCSQIAPGKLMELFKIKPEGIFCAGANYAWSDLGAISTINDTIWIHSEKYSSGGLRFKEHPFYLIDPFGERFDYIHGYRAAWCLVNRVMYEQQLAESGKSVLV
;
A
#
# COMPACT_ATOMS: atom_id res chain seq x y z
N MET A 1 -7.54 11.32 9.71
CA MET A 1 -6.33 10.69 10.29
C MET A 1 -5.19 11.66 10.06
N GLU A 2 -4.37 11.95 11.06
CA GLU A 2 -3.25 12.89 10.90
C GLU A 2 -1.92 12.13 10.89
N PHE A 3 -1.08 12.40 9.88
CA PHE A 3 0.27 11.87 9.80
C PHE A 3 1.25 12.87 10.40
N ARG A 4 2.12 12.37 11.28
CA ARG A 4 3.21 13.16 11.85
C ARG A 4 4.50 12.36 11.88
N GLU A 5 5.61 13.05 11.71
CA GLU A 5 6.92 12.47 11.90
C GLU A 5 7.21 12.34 13.40
N VAL A 6 7.57 11.13 13.85
CA VAL A 6 7.88 10.82 15.25
C VAL A 6 9.37 10.56 15.47
N ALA A 7 10.12 10.32 14.41
CA ALA A 7 11.57 10.26 14.33
C ALA A 7 11.97 10.46 12.85
N PRO A 8 13.24 10.78 12.52
CA PRO A 8 13.67 10.98 11.13
C PRO A 8 13.22 9.83 10.20
N GLY A 9 12.38 10.16 9.21
CA GLY A 9 11.83 9.20 8.24
C GLY A 9 10.74 8.26 8.79
N ARG A 10 10.33 8.41 10.06
CA ARG A 10 9.33 7.56 10.71
C ARG A 10 8.04 8.33 10.95
N LEU A 11 6.99 7.91 10.24
CA LEU A 11 5.65 8.46 10.41
C LEU A 11 4.82 7.68 11.44
N TRP A 12 3.90 8.40 12.09
CA TRP A 12 2.78 7.84 12.82
C TRP A 12 1.47 8.44 12.31
N PRO A 13 0.48 7.62 11.92
CA PRO A 13 0.55 6.17 11.75
C PRO A 13 1.61 5.73 10.73
N PRO A 14 2.17 4.50 10.85
CA PRO A 14 3.22 4.04 9.94
C PRO A 14 2.66 3.82 8.53
N ILE A 15 3.44 4.20 7.53
CA ILE A 15 3.17 3.92 6.12
C ILE A 15 4.06 2.78 5.63
N ILE A 16 3.63 2.07 4.59
CA ILE A 16 4.43 0.98 4.02
C ILE A 16 5.63 1.56 3.23
N PRO A 17 6.86 1.05 3.42
CA PRO A 17 8.01 1.50 2.63
C PRO A 17 7.99 0.89 1.23
N GLU A 18 9.00 1.21 0.44
CA GLU A 18 9.24 0.57 -0.86
C GLU A 18 9.53 -0.92 -0.71
N GLY A 19 9.19 -1.69 -1.74
CA GLY A 19 9.46 -3.12 -1.76
C GLY A 19 8.48 -3.88 -2.63
N THR A 20 8.45 -5.20 -2.46
CA THR A 20 7.55 -6.11 -3.17
C THR A 20 6.55 -6.69 -2.19
N ALA A 21 5.26 -6.45 -2.44
CA ALA A 21 4.18 -6.97 -1.63
C ALA A 21 3.81 -8.39 -2.08
N TYR A 22 3.66 -9.28 -1.11
CA TYR A 22 3.24 -10.67 -1.31
C TYR A 22 1.98 -10.95 -0.50
N GLY A 23 1.15 -11.85 -1.00
CA GLY A 23 -0.05 -12.30 -0.29
C GLY A 23 -0.84 -13.32 -1.06
N CYS A 24 -2.04 -13.63 -0.56
CA CYS A 24 -2.99 -14.48 -1.27
C CYS A 24 -3.84 -13.64 -2.22
N SER A 25 -3.76 -13.96 -3.51
CA SER A 25 -4.66 -13.40 -4.50
C SER A 25 -6.04 -14.06 -4.43
N GLN A 26 -7.10 -13.30 -4.70
CA GLN A 26 -8.46 -13.84 -4.76
C GLN A 26 -8.65 -14.88 -5.88
N ILE A 27 -7.85 -14.79 -6.95
CA ILE A 27 -7.92 -15.71 -8.10
C ILE A 27 -7.17 -17.04 -7.87
N ALA A 28 -6.35 -17.13 -6.82
CA ALA A 28 -5.65 -18.36 -6.45
C ALA A 28 -5.58 -18.48 -4.91
N PRO A 29 -6.71 -18.82 -4.26
CA PRO A 29 -6.80 -18.93 -2.81
C PRO A 29 -5.77 -19.92 -2.26
N GLY A 30 -5.10 -19.55 -1.16
CA GLY A 30 -4.13 -20.39 -0.46
C GLY A 30 -2.71 -20.41 -1.05
N LYS A 31 -2.48 -19.78 -2.21
CA LYS A 31 -1.14 -19.62 -2.77
C LYS A 31 -0.61 -18.21 -2.51
N LEU A 32 0.50 -18.14 -1.76
CA LEU A 32 1.29 -16.91 -1.64
C LEU A 32 1.96 -16.58 -2.98
N MET A 33 1.81 -15.35 -3.42
CA MET A 33 2.42 -14.83 -4.64
C MET A 33 2.76 -13.35 -4.51
N GLU A 34 3.64 -12.87 -5.39
CA GLU A 34 3.84 -11.44 -5.60
C GLU A 34 2.52 -10.81 -6.06
N LEU A 35 2.10 -9.74 -5.39
CA LEU A 35 0.90 -8.98 -5.73
C LEU A 35 1.29 -7.77 -6.58
N PHE A 36 2.24 -6.97 -6.10
CA PHE A 36 2.70 -5.74 -6.75
C PHE A 36 3.97 -5.19 -6.07
N LYS A 37 4.64 -4.27 -6.75
CA LYS A 37 5.77 -3.51 -6.22
C LYS A 37 5.29 -2.14 -5.76
N ILE A 38 5.79 -1.71 -4.61
CA ILE A 38 5.55 -0.38 -4.03
C ILE A 38 6.81 0.44 -4.27
N LYS A 39 6.63 1.61 -4.87
CA LYS A 39 7.69 2.55 -5.24
C LYS A 39 7.35 3.98 -4.77
N PRO A 40 8.30 4.93 -4.81
CA PRO A 40 8.03 6.32 -4.48
C PRO A 40 6.87 6.91 -5.28
N GLU A 41 6.77 6.57 -6.56
CA GLU A 41 5.77 7.12 -7.48
C GLU A 41 4.42 6.40 -7.46
N GLY A 42 4.32 5.21 -6.84
CA GLY A 42 3.06 4.47 -6.78
C GLY A 42 3.19 2.95 -6.64
N ILE A 43 2.15 2.25 -7.10
CA ILE A 43 2.03 0.80 -7.08
C ILE A 43 2.12 0.24 -8.51
N PHE A 44 2.97 -0.76 -8.70
CA PHE A 44 3.27 -1.37 -9.99
C PHE A 44 2.89 -2.85 -9.97
N CYS A 45 1.89 -3.21 -10.76
CA CYS A 45 1.45 -4.59 -10.96
C CYS A 45 1.95 -5.12 -12.31
N ALA A 46 1.83 -6.43 -12.51
CA ALA A 46 2.02 -7.02 -13.83
C ALA A 46 0.89 -6.56 -14.78
N GLY A 47 1.15 -5.50 -15.55
CA GLY A 47 0.23 -4.98 -16.58
C GLY A 47 -0.66 -3.81 -16.15
N ALA A 48 -0.61 -3.34 -14.90
CA ALA A 48 -1.33 -2.16 -14.44
C ALA A 48 -0.50 -1.38 -13.41
N ASN A 49 -0.37 -0.06 -13.60
CA ASN A 49 0.36 0.80 -12.67
C ASN A 49 -0.55 1.93 -12.20
N TYR A 50 -0.50 2.22 -10.90
CA TYR A 50 -1.24 3.27 -10.24
C TYR A 50 -0.24 4.24 -9.62
N ALA A 51 -0.24 5.50 -10.06
CA ALA A 51 0.38 6.57 -9.28
C ALA A 51 -0.40 6.72 -7.97
N TRP A 52 0.21 7.28 -6.93
CA TRP A 52 -0.52 7.51 -5.67
C TRP A 52 -1.77 8.37 -5.87
N SER A 53 -1.73 9.35 -6.79
CA SER A 53 -2.87 10.18 -7.17
C SER A 53 -4.00 9.43 -7.89
N ASP A 54 -3.73 8.23 -8.42
CA ASP A 54 -4.76 7.40 -9.06
C ASP A 54 -5.59 6.61 -8.03
N LEU A 55 -5.11 6.53 -6.78
CA LEU A 55 -5.71 5.73 -5.73
C LEU A 55 -6.60 6.60 -4.85
N GLY A 56 -7.80 6.10 -4.55
CA GLY A 56 -8.88 6.85 -3.93
C GLY A 56 -9.39 6.21 -2.65
N ALA A 57 -10.71 6.12 -2.55
CA ALA A 57 -11.43 5.56 -1.42
C ALA A 57 -10.96 4.15 -1.06
N ILE A 58 -11.17 3.75 0.20
CA ILE A 58 -10.77 2.46 0.74
C ILE A 58 -11.99 1.79 1.34
N SER A 59 -12.18 0.50 1.04
CA SER A 59 -13.26 -0.32 1.59
C SER A 59 -12.72 -1.65 2.10
N THR A 60 -13.35 -2.19 3.15
CA THR A 60 -12.99 -3.48 3.73
C THR A 60 -14.21 -4.38 3.83
N ILE A 61 -14.10 -5.61 3.34
CA ILE A 61 -15.16 -6.63 3.39
C ILE A 61 -14.49 -7.99 3.59
N ASN A 62 -14.85 -8.74 4.65
CA ASN A 62 -14.39 -10.12 4.91
C ASN A 62 -12.86 -10.29 4.73
N ASP A 63 -12.07 -9.52 5.48
CA ASP A 63 -10.60 -9.49 5.45
C ASP A 63 -10.00 -9.18 4.07
N THR A 64 -10.77 -8.60 3.15
CA THR A 64 -10.29 -8.04 1.89
C THR A 64 -10.28 -6.53 1.98
N ILE A 65 -9.14 -5.94 1.65
CA ILE A 65 -8.96 -4.52 1.44
C ILE A 65 -9.13 -4.24 -0.06
N TRP A 66 -9.92 -3.22 -0.38
CA TRP A 66 -10.05 -2.69 -1.72
C TRP A 66 -9.73 -1.21 -1.72
N ILE A 67 -8.65 -0.86 -2.42
CA ILE A 67 -8.26 0.52 -2.73
C ILE A 67 -8.83 0.85 -4.11
N HIS A 68 -9.74 1.81 -4.16
CA HIS A 68 -10.48 2.18 -5.37
C HIS A 68 -9.63 3.02 -6.31
N SER A 69 -9.86 2.87 -7.61
CA SER A 69 -9.27 3.72 -8.65
C SER A 69 -10.16 3.71 -9.90
N GLU A 70 -10.29 4.87 -10.54
CA GLU A 70 -11.04 5.01 -11.80
C GLU A 70 -10.16 4.82 -13.04
N LYS A 71 -8.84 4.66 -12.87
CA LYS A 71 -7.89 4.58 -13.97
C LYS A 71 -8.10 3.38 -14.89
N TYR A 72 -8.54 2.26 -14.32
CA TYR A 72 -8.80 1.03 -15.07
C TYR A 72 -10.17 0.46 -14.70
N SER A 73 -10.76 -0.31 -15.62
CA SER A 73 -12.07 -0.94 -15.44
C SER A 73 -12.15 -1.97 -14.31
N SER A 74 -11.02 -2.39 -13.74
CA SER A 74 -10.97 -3.25 -12.55
C SER A 74 -11.45 -2.54 -11.27
N GLY A 75 -11.52 -1.21 -11.28
CA GLY A 75 -11.92 -0.40 -10.14
C GLY A 75 -10.84 -0.30 -9.04
N GLY A 76 -9.58 -0.60 -9.36
CA GLY A 76 -8.45 -0.50 -8.43
C GLY A 76 -7.88 -1.85 -7.98
N LEU A 77 -7.36 -1.87 -6.74
CA LEU A 77 -6.57 -2.97 -6.19
C LEU A 77 -7.32 -3.68 -5.06
N ARG A 78 -7.41 -5.02 -5.14
CA ARG A 78 -8.04 -5.86 -4.12
C ARG A 78 -7.09 -6.93 -3.65
N PHE A 79 -6.94 -7.06 -2.33
CA PHE A 79 -6.06 -8.06 -1.72
C PHE A 79 -6.57 -8.46 -0.34
N LYS A 80 -6.16 -9.63 0.15
CA LYS A 80 -6.44 -10.06 1.51
C LYS A 80 -5.56 -9.32 2.50
N GLU A 81 -6.12 -8.91 3.63
CA GLU A 81 -5.39 -8.35 4.76
C GLU A 81 -4.38 -9.36 5.31
N HIS A 82 -4.74 -10.65 5.31
CA HIS A 82 -3.87 -11.74 5.72
C HIS A 82 -4.07 -12.98 4.84
N PRO A 83 -2.98 -13.66 4.40
CA PRO A 83 -1.59 -13.25 4.54
C PRO A 83 -1.22 -12.09 3.60
N PHE A 84 -0.49 -11.10 4.14
CA PHE A 84 0.10 -9.98 3.41
C PHE A 84 1.41 -9.58 4.10
N TYR A 85 2.49 -9.47 3.33
CA TYR A 85 3.80 -8.99 3.82
C TYR A 85 4.56 -8.25 2.72
N LEU A 86 5.51 -7.42 3.13
CA LEU A 86 6.45 -6.73 2.24
C LEU A 86 7.80 -7.44 2.30
N ILE A 87 8.49 -7.54 1.17
CA ILE A 87 9.95 -7.74 1.14
C ILE A 87 10.56 -6.44 0.64
N ASP A 88 11.39 -5.80 1.44
CA ASP A 88 12.04 -4.54 1.08
C ASP A 88 13.17 -4.75 0.04
N PRO A 89 13.78 -3.68 -0.49
CA PRO A 89 14.89 -3.80 -1.45
C PRO A 89 16.13 -4.52 -0.91
N PHE A 90 16.29 -4.64 0.41
CA PHE A 90 17.40 -5.34 1.08
C PHE A 90 17.08 -6.82 1.35
N GLY A 91 15.86 -7.27 1.06
CA GLY A 91 15.41 -8.64 1.26
C GLY A 91 14.80 -8.91 2.64
N GLU A 92 14.59 -7.88 3.47
CA GLU A 92 13.96 -8.02 4.77
C GLU A 92 12.45 -8.12 4.64
N ARG A 93 11.85 -9.07 5.38
CA ARG A 93 10.41 -9.33 5.37
C ARG A 93 9.71 -8.58 6.50
N PHE A 94 8.67 -7.84 6.15
CA PHE A 94 7.81 -7.11 7.07
C PHE A 94 6.35 -7.59 6.98
N ASP A 95 5.93 -8.37 7.97
CA ASP A 95 4.51 -8.64 8.23
C ASP A 95 3.87 -7.51 9.07
N TYR A 96 4.68 -6.86 9.90
CA TYR A 96 4.29 -5.73 10.74
C TYR A 96 5.35 -4.62 10.68
N ILE A 97 4.89 -3.37 10.75
CA ILE A 97 5.73 -2.18 10.78
C ILE A 97 5.25 -1.34 11.96
N HIS A 98 6.11 -1.18 12.97
CA HIS A 98 5.81 -0.42 14.19
C HIS A 98 4.47 -0.80 14.85
N GLY A 99 4.12 -2.08 14.86
CA GLY A 99 2.90 -2.62 15.47
C GLY A 99 1.66 -2.65 14.57
N TYR A 100 1.72 -2.10 13.36
CA TYR A 100 0.66 -2.19 12.36
C TYR A 100 0.94 -3.32 11.37
N ARG A 101 -0.09 -4.05 10.94
CA ARG A 101 0.04 -5.02 9.84
C ARG A 101 0.47 -4.29 8.57
N ALA A 102 1.37 -4.89 7.79
CA ALA A 102 1.86 -4.30 6.55
C ALA A 102 0.72 -3.90 5.58
N ALA A 103 -0.36 -4.69 5.50
CA ALA A 103 -1.54 -4.37 4.70
C ALA A 103 -2.18 -3.02 5.09
N TRP A 104 -2.28 -2.74 6.38
CA TRP A 104 -2.80 -1.47 6.90
C TRP A 104 -1.79 -0.33 6.75
N CYS A 105 -0.49 -0.61 6.77
CA CYS A 105 0.53 0.38 6.43
C CYS A 105 0.42 0.83 4.96
N LEU A 106 -0.03 -0.04 4.05
CA LEU A 106 -0.32 0.35 2.66
C LEU A 106 -1.52 1.29 2.57
N VAL A 107 -2.60 0.97 3.30
CA VAL A 107 -3.76 1.85 3.43
C VAL A 107 -3.35 3.23 3.97
N ASN A 108 -2.53 3.25 5.01
CA ASN A 108 -1.98 4.48 5.56
C ASN A 108 -1.16 5.26 4.53
N ARG A 109 -0.34 4.58 3.70
CA ARG A 109 0.41 5.25 2.63
C ARG A 109 -0.50 5.93 1.63
N VAL A 110 -1.56 5.27 1.17
CA VAL A 110 -2.52 5.89 0.24
C VAL A 110 -3.14 7.16 0.84
N MET A 111 -3.58 7.10 2.10
CA MET A 111 -4.13 8.27 2.78
C MET A 111 -3.10 9.40 2.96
N TYR A 112 -1.84 9.05 3.26
CA TYR A 112 -0.76 10.00 3.42
C TYR A 112 -0.47 10.75 2.11
N GLU A 113 -0.35 10.03 1.00
CA GLU A 113 -0.07 10.60 -0.31
C GLU A 113 -1.23 11.50 -0.81
N GLN A 114 -2.49 11.14 -0.51
CA GLN A 114 -3.64 12.00 -0.75
C GLN A 114 -3.56 13.32 0.03
N GLN A 115 -3.22 13.27 1.33
CA GLN A 115 -3.05 14.48 2.15
C GLN A 115 -1.88 15.34 1.65
N LEU A 116 -0.78 14.73 1.19
CA LEU A 116 0.32 15.47 0.57
C LEU A 116 -0.14 16.21 -0.68
N ALA A 117 -0.88 15.53 -1.56
CA ALA A 117 -1.43 16.14 -2.78
C ALA A 117 -2.38 17.30 -2.47
N GLU A 118 -3.28 17.14 -1.48
CA GLU A 118 -4.21 18.19 -1.04
C GLU A 118 -3.51 19.39 -0.40
N SER A 119 -2.41 19.14 0.32
CA SER A 119 -1.63 20.20 0.99
C SER A 119 -0.68 20.95 0.05
N GLY A 120 -0.54 20.53 -1.21
CA GLY A 120 0.40 21.10 -2.17
C GLY A 120 1.88 20.85 -1.82
N LYS A 121 2.17 19.98 -0.85
CA LYS A 121 3.53 19.61 -0.47
C LYS A 121 4.01 18.43 -1.31
N SER A 122 4.70 18.70 -2.40
CA SER A 122 5.51 17.69 -3.09
C SER A 122 6.81 17.51 -2.32
N VAL A 123 6.96 16.41 -1.57
CA VAL A 123 8.28 16.01 -1.07
C VAL A 123 8.95 15.21 -2.18
N LEU A 124 9.79 15.89 -2.95
CA LEU A 124 10.83 15.24 -3.74
C LEU A 124 11.76 14.57 -2.72
N VAL A 125 11.77 13.23 -2.72
CA VAL A 125 12.83 12.43 -2.10
C VAL A 125 14.04 12.43 -3.04
#